data_AF-A0A7W9Q2V2-F1
#
_entry.id   AF-A0A7W9Q2V2-F1
#
_cell.length_a   1.000
_cell.length_b   1.000
_cell.length_c   1.000
_cell.angle_alpha   90.00
_cell.angle_beta   90.00
_cell.angle_gamma   90.00
#
_symmetry.space_group_name_H-M   'P 1'
#
loop_
_entity.id
_entity.type
_entity.pdbx_description
1 polymer ?
#
loop_
_entity_poly.entity_id
_entity_poly.type
_entity_poly.pdbx_seq_one_letter_code
_entity_poly.pdbx_strand_id
1 'polypeptide(L)'
;MVRFVLDLAGLASAGFACSPLQETVLSLRMWTHPRQYPRQLPWFRRLQDTFTALDAAQTRLLCSLVASNRWLPDFLTPCPASPGPPSATNSPPCGPPRPAASALRVMTHHADLP
;
A
#
# COMPACT_ATOMS: atom_id res chain seq x y z
N MET A 1 -17.21 -1.31 16.70
CA MET A 1 -16.86 -2.07 15.48
C MET A 1 -17.99 -1.85 14.49
N VAL A 2 -17.70 -1.36 13.28
CA VAL A 2 -18.73 -1.12 12.26
C VAL A 2 -18.85 -2.38 11.40
N ARG A 3 -20.08 -2.84 11.16
CA ARG A 3 -20.37 -3.97 10.26
C ARG A 3 -21.09 -3.42 9.03
N PHE A 4 -20.51 -3.67 7.87
CA PHE A 4 -21.15 -3.40 6.58
C PHE A 4 -21.78 -4.69 6.07
N VAL A 5 -23.04 -4.61 5.63
CA VAL A 5 -23.74 -5.70 4.95
C VAL A 5 -23.94 -5.25 3.52
N LEU A 6 -23.32 -5.97 2.58
CA LEU A 6 -23.38 -5.69 1.15
C LEU A 6 -24.06 -6.89 0.49
N ASP A 7 -25.01 -6.63 -0.40
CA ASP A 7 -25.54 -7.64 -1.32
C ASP A 7 -24.52 -7.88 -2.46
N LEU A 8 -24.78 -8.89 -3.30
CA LEU A 8 -23.84 -9.24 -4.37
C LEU A 8 -23.61 -8.08 -5.35
N ALA A 9 -24.67 -7.32 -5.66
CA ALA A 9 -24.59 -6.15 -6.53
C ALA A 9 -23.78 -5.01 -5.89
N GLY A 10 -23.98 -4.75 -4.59
CA GLY A 10 -23.20 -3.78 -3.82
C GLY A 10 -21.74 -4.16 -3.70
N LEU A 11 -21.42 -5.45 -3.56
CA LEU A 11 -20.04 -5.92 -3.56
C LEU A 11 -19.39 -5.80 -4.94
N ALA A 12 -20.11 -6.16 -6.00
CA ALA A 12 -19.60 -6.06 -7.37
C ALA A 12 -19.40 -4.62 -7.84
N SER A 13 -20.17 -3.67 -7.30
CA SER A 13 -20.02 -2.23 -7.57
C SER A 13 -19.02 -1.54 -6.64
N ALA A 14 -18.51 -2.23 -5.62
CA ALA A 14 -17.48 -1.67 -4.75
C ALA A 14 -16.14 -1.59 -5.50
N GLY A 15 -15.63 -0.37 -5.64
CA GLY A 15 -14.29 -0.10 -6.17
C GLY A 15 -13.32 0.32 -5.07
N PHE A 16 -12.03 0.23 -5.36
CA PHE A 16 -11.03 0.90 -4.54
C PHE A 16 -11.11 2.42 -4.75
N ALA A 17 -11.18 3.17 -3.65
CA ALA A 17 -11.16 4.64 -3.69
C ALA A 17 -9.81 5.19 -4.19
N CYS A 18 -8.74 4.41 -4.00
CA CYS A 18 -7.38 4.69 -4.44
C CYS A 18 -6.90 3.60 -5.42
N SER A 19 -5.70 3.78 -5.98
CA SER A 19 -5.04 2.74 -6.78
C SER A 19 -4.91 1.42 -5.98
N PRO A 20 -5.35 0.26 -6.52
CA PRO A 20 -5.18 -1.03 -5.85
C PRO A 20 -3.72 -1.33 -5.51
N LEU A 21 -2.80 -0.94 -6.39
CA LEU A 21 -1.36 -1.10 -6.17
C LEU A 21 -0.87 -0.26 -4.99
N GLN A 22 -1.37 0.97 -4.85
CA GLN A 22 -1.04 1.85 -3.73
C GLN A 22 -1.52 1.25 -2.40
N GLU A 23 -2.76 0.75 -2.34
CA GLU A 23 -3.30 0.09 -1.15
C GLU A 23 -2.49 -1.16 -0.78
N THR A 24 -2.13 -1.99 -1.77
CA THR A 24 -1.28 -3.16 -1.56
C THR A 24 0.08 -2.77 -0.96
N VAL A 25 0.76 -1.79 -1.53
CA VAL A 25 2.11 -1.40 -1.11
C VAL A 25 2.08 -0.69 0.25
N LEU A 26 1.01 0.05 0.57
CA LEU A 26 0.80 0.62 1.91
C LEU A 26 0.64 -0.45 3.00
N SER A 27 -0.01 -1.57 2.69
CA SER A 27 -0.18 -2.67 3.65
C SER A 27 1.15 -3.29 4.11
N LEU A 28 2.20 -3.19 3.28
CA LEU A 28 3.53 -3.72 3.60
C LEU A 28 4.19 -3.04 4.80
N ARG A 29 3.77 -1.81 5.14
CA ARG A 29 4.27 -1.09 6.33
C ARG A 29 3.94 -1.82 7.63
N MET A 30 2.88 -2.63 7.67
CA MET A 30 2.56 -3.40 8.87
C MET A 30 3.52 -4.57 9.10
N TRP A 31 4.12 -5.15 8.05
CA TRP A 31 5.09 -6.24 8.19
C TRP A 31 6.47 -5.74 8.64
N THR A 32 6.85 -4.52 8.22
CA THR A 32 8.12 -3.90 8.60
C THR A 32 8.04 -3.10 9.91
N HIS A 33 6.89 -2.47 10.18
CA HIS A 33 6.70 -1.56 11.33
C HIS A 33 5.42 -1.87 12.13
N PRO A 34 5.21 -3.11 12.64
CA PRO A 34 3.96 -3.55 13.24
C PRO A 34 3.52 -2.71 14.45
N ARG A 35 4.48 -2.16 15.21
CA ARG A 35 4.22 -1.32 16.40
C ARG A 35 3.46 -0.03 16.07
N GLN A 36 3.51 0.41 14.82
CA GLN A 36 2.87 1.64 14.34
C GLN A 36 1.39 1.43 13.99
N TYR A 37 0.93 0.17 13.93
CA TYR A 37 -0.41 -0.21 13.46
C TYR A 37 -1.11 -1.18 14.42
N PRO A 38 -1.24 -0.82 15.72
CA PRO A 38 -1.74 -1.74 16.74
C PRO A 38 -3.20 -2.16 16.49
N ARG A 39 -4.02 -1.29 15.88
CA ARG A 39 -5.42 -1.57 15.57
C ARG A 39 -5.57 -2.61 14.46
N GLN A 40 -4.66 -2.63 13.51
CA GLN A 40 -4.73 -3.55 12.38
C GLN A 40 -4.02 -4.89 12.67
N LEU A 41 -3.17 -4.95 13.69
CA LEU A 41 -2.38 -6.14 14.06
C LEU A 41 -3.19 -7.46 14.18
N PRO A 42 -4.41 -7.49 14.77
CA PRO A 42 -5.21 -8.72 14.83
C PRO A 42 -5.61 -9.25 13.46
N TRP A 43 -5.77 -8.38 12.46
CA TRP A 43 -6.07 -8.79 11.10
C TRP A 43 -4.83 -9.34 10.38
N PHE A 44 -3.67 -8.70 10.57
CA PHE A 44 -2.41 -9.20 10.00
C PHE A 44 -2.00 -10.57 10.53
N ARG A 45 -2.23 -10.83 11.82
CA ARG A 45 -1.99 -12.17 12.38
C ARG A 45 -2.79 -13.26 11.65
N ARG A 46 -4.00 -12.95 11.14
CA ARG A 46 -4.79 -13.90 10.34
C ARG A 46 -4.24 -14.09 8.93
N LEU A 47 -3.51 -13.12 8.40
CA LEU A 47 -2.91 -13.15 7.06
C LEU A 47 -1.46 -13.65 7.08
N GLN A 48 -0.89 -13.86 8.27
CA GLN A 48 0.52 -14.20 8.44
C GLN A 48 0.88 -15.48 7.70
N ASP A 49 0.08 -16.54 7.84
CA ASP A 49 0.35 -17.83 7.20
C ASP A 49 0.37 -17.70 5.67
N THR A 50 -0.59 -16.96 5.10
CA THR A 50 -0.64 -16.67 3.66
C THR A 50 0.56 -15.87 3.20
N PHE A 51 0.98 -14.88 3.98
CA PHE A 51 2.12 -14.03 3.64
C PHE A 51 3.45 -14.81 3.73
N THR A 52 3.60 -15.69 4.72
CA THR A 52 4.78 -16.54 4.88
C THR A 52 4.82 -17.72 3.91
N ALA A 53 3.69 -18.06 3.26
CA ALA A 53 3.65 -19.06 2.20
C ALA A 53 4.28 -18.56 0.89
N LEU A 54 4.46 -17.24 0.74
CA LEU A 54 5.25 -16.67 -0.36
C LEU A 54 6.72 -17.04 -0.18
N ASP A 55 7.44 -17.15 -1.30
CA ASP A 55 8.87 -17.43 -1.25
C ASP A 55 9.62 -16.37 -0.45
N ALA A 56 10.63 -16.79 0.31
CA ALA A 56 11.36 -15.89 1.20
C ALA A 56 12.04 -14.74 0.45
N ALA A 57 12.50 -14.96 -0.79
CA ALA A 57 13.07 -13.90 -1.61
C ALA A 57 11.99 -12.90 -2.06
N GLN A 58 10.79 -13.38 -2.41
CA GLN A 58 9.66 -12.53 -2.77
C GLN A 58 9.21 -11.67 -1.59
N THR A 59 9.07 -12.27 -0.41
CA THR A 59 8.68 -11.54 0.81
C THR A 59 9.73 -10.49 1.18
N ARG A 60 11.02 -10.82 1.06
CA ARG A 60 12.11 -9.85 1.29
C ARG A 60 12.08 -8.70 0.28
N LEU A 61 11.84 -8.99 -1.00
CA LEU A 61 11.68 -7.98 -2.05
C LEU A 61 10.48 -7.07 -1.80
N LEU A 62 9.33 -7.62 -1.41
CA LEU A 62 8.16 -6.83 -1.09
C LEU A 62 8.44 -5.91 0.11
N CYS A 63 9.02 -6.44 1.18
CA CYS A 63 9.37 -5.64 2.35
C CYS A 63 10.44 -4.57 2.07
N SER A 64 11.33 -4.75 1.08
CA SER A 64 12.35 -3.75 0.72
C SER A 64 11.77 -2.51 0.02
N LEU A 65 10.51 -2.56 -0.42
CA LEU A 65 9.79 -1.38 -0.91
C LEU A 65 9.49 -0.38 0.21
N VAL A 66 9.54 -0.80 1.48
CA VAL A 66 9.30 0.07 2.63
C VAL A 66 10.63 0.50 3.24
N ALA A 67 10.94 1.80 3.14
CA ALA A 67 12.12 2.36 3.78
C ALA A 67 12.00 2.32 5.32
N SER A 68 13.12 2.46 6.03
CA SER A 68 13.18 2.48 7.51
C SER A 68 12.36 3.62 8.14
N ASN A 69 12.14 4.71 7.42
CA ASN A 69 11.25 5.81 7.82
C ASN A 69 9.78 5.59 7.41
N ARG A 70 9.44 4.39 6.91
CA ARG A 70 8.16 3.97 6.30
C ARG A 70 7.84 4.61 4.95
N TRP A 71 8.75 5.36 4.33
CA TRP A 71 8.52 5.89 2.99
C TRP A 71 8.33 4.76 1.96
N LEU A 72 7.52 5.04 0.93
CA LEU A 72 7.22 4.13 -0.17
C LEU A 72 7.51 4.84 -1.48
N PRO A 73 7.94 4.11 -2.54
CA PRO A 73 8.23 4.73 -3.81
C PRO A 73 7.03 5.50 -4.39
N ASP A 74 7.27 6.76 -4.77
CA ASP A 74 6.23 7.66 -5.30
C ASP A 74 5.60 7.12 -6.60
N PHE A 75 6.27 6.24 -7.35
CA PHE A 75 5.68 5.61 -8.53
C PHE A 75 4.63 4.54 -8.18
N LEU A 76 4.74 3.91 -6.99
CA LEU A 76 3.74 2.98 -6.44
C LEU A 76 2.67 3.70 -5.61
N THR A 77 3.01 4.89 -5.10
CA THR A 77 2.15 5.71 -4.24
C THR A 77 2.12 7.16 -4.73
N PRO A 78 1.60 7.42 -5.94
CA PRO A 78 1.61 8.75 -6.52
C PRO A 78 0.86 9.73 -5.62
N CYS A 79 1.42 10.93 -5.47
CA CYS A 79 0.77 12.00 -4.71
C CYS A 79 -0.61 12.30 -5.31
N PRO A 80 -1.70 12.26 -4.51
CA PRO A 80 -3.03 12.49 -5.04
C PRO A 80 -3.15 13.93 -5.54
N ALA A 81 -3.74 14.10 -6.73
CA ALA A 81 -3.96 15.42 -7.33
C ALA A 81 -5.07 16.23 -6.62
N SER A 82 -5.85 15.59 -5.76
CA SER A 82 -7.00 16.15 -5.04
C SER A 82 -7.01 15.60 -3.60
N PRO A 83 -7.52 16.35 -2.61
CA PRO A 83 -7.56 15.92 -1.20
C PRO A 83 -8.47 14.72 -0.91
N GLY A 84 -9.23 14.22 -1.90
CA GLY A 84 -10.10 13.06 -1.72
C GLY A 84 -10.28 12.25 -3.01
N PRO A 85 -10.70 10.98 -2.86
CA PRO A 85 -11.10 10.18 -4.00
C PRO A 85 -12.24 10.88 -4.74
N PRO A 86 -12.25 10.85 -6.08
CA PRO A 86 -13.31 11.50 -6.83
C PRO A 86 -14.64 10.84 -6.51
N SER A 87 -15.70 11.63 -6.38
CA SER A 87 -17.05 11.09 -6.25
C SER A 87 -17.39 10.32 -7.53
N ALA A 88 -18.05 9.17 -7.39
CA ALA A 88 -18.29 8.21 -8.48
C ALA A 88 -19.03 8.79 -9.71
N THR A 89 -19.51 10.03 -9.64
CA THR A 89 -20.26 10.73 -10.68
C THR A 89 -19.38 11.23 -11.84
N ASN A 90 -18.05 11.38 -11.70
CA ASN A 90 -17.16 11.71 -12.85
C ASN A 90 -15.66 11.65 -12.48
N SER A 91 -15.05 10.47 -12.55
CA SER A 91 -13.62 10.30 -12.23
C SER A 91 -12.80 10.06 -13.50
N PRO A 92 -11.83 10.92 -13.86
CA PRO A 92 -10.86 10.57 -14.89
C PRO A 92 -9.98 9.39 -14.41
N PRO A 93 -9.44 8.56 -15.32
CA PRO A 93 -8.54 7.48 -14.96
C PRO A 93 -7.31 8.00 -14.21
N CYS A 94 -6.78 7.20 -13.27
CA CYS A 94 -5.54 7.49 -12.56
C CYS A 94 -4.46 7.97 -13.56
N GLY A 95 -3.98 9.20 -13.39
CA GLY A 95 -2.94 9.77 -14.25
C GLY A 95 -1.64 8.97 -14.21
N PRO A 96 -0.79 9.09 -15.24
CA PRO A 96 0.43 8.30 -15.34
C PRO A 96 1.39 8.59 -14.18
N PRO A 97 2.15 7.57 -13.71
CA PRO A 97 3.11 7.75 -12.63
C PRO A 97 4.20 8.76 -13.02
N ARG A 98 4.55 9.66 -12.10
CA ARG A 98 5.70 10.58 -12.26
C ARG A 98 6.99 9.76 -12.42
N PRO A 99 7.93 10.17 -13.29
CA PRO A 99 9.13 9.37 -13.60
C PRO A 99 9.96 9.05 -12.34
N ALA A 100 10.34 7.77 -12.21
CA ALA A 100 10.97 7.14 -11.04
C ALA A 100 12.41 7.59 -10.74
N ALA A 101 13.01 8.46 -11.55
CA ALA A 101 14.44 8.81 -11.47
C ALA A 101 14.83 9.48 -10.13
N SER A 102 13.94 10.27 -9.52
CA SER A 102 14.17 10.88 -8.22
C SER A 102 13.98 9.90 -7.04
N ALA A 103 13.19 8.84 -7.23
CA ALA A 103 12.84 7.88 -6.17
C ALA A 103 13.97 6.86 -5.91
N LEU A 104 14.68 6.40 -6.95
CA LEU A 104 15.76 5.41 -6.80
C LEU A 104 16.92 5.94 -5.96
N ARG A 105 17.16 7.26 -5.98
CA ARG A 105 18.26 7.93 -5.25
C ARG A 105 18.06 7.97 -3.74
N VAL A 106 16.81 7.86 -3.27
CA VAL A 106 16.47 7.87 -1.83
C VAL A 106 16.69 6.50 -1.20
N MET A 107 16.43 5.41 -1.95
CA MET A 107 16.66 4.05 -1.45
C MET A 107 18.15 3.75 -1.25
N THR A 108 19.03 4.31 -2.08
CA THR A 108 20.49 4.13 -1.94
C THR A 108 21.09 4.98 -0.82
N HIS A 109 20.61 6.21 -0.59
CA HIS A 109 21.18 7.08 0.44
C HIS A 109 20.85 6.67 1.88
N HIS A 110 19.72 5.96 2.11
CA HIS A 110 19.35 5.46 3.44
C HIS A 110 19.96 4.10 3.78
N ALA A 111 20.57 3.40 2.82
CA ALA A 111 21.34 2.18 3.07
C ALA A 111 22.76 2.47 3.59
N ASP A 112 23.21 3.74 3.52
CA ASP A 112 24.59 4.17 3.78
C ASP A 112 24.75 5.01 5.07
N LEU A 113 23.75 5.01 5.96
CA LEU A 113 23.89 5.64 7.29
C LEU A 113 24.25 4.56 8.32
N PRO A 114 25.32 4.75 9.12
CA PRO A 114 25.89 3.75 10.02
C PRO A 114 24.95 3.34 11.16
#